data_AF-A0A923FNP2-F1
#
_entry.id   AF-A0A923FNP2-F1
#
_cell.length_a   1.000
_cell.length_b   1.000
_cell.length_c   1.000
_cell.angle_alpha   90.00
_cell.angle_beta   90.00
_cell.angle_gamma   90.00
#
_symmetry.space_group_name_H-M   'P 1'
#
loop_
_entity.id
_entity.type
_entity.pdbx_description
1 polymer ?
#
loop_
_entity_poly.entity_id
_entity_poly.type
_entity_poly.pdbx_seq_one_letter_code
_entity_poly.pdbx_strand_id
1 'polypeptide(L)'
;MPEETMREAFERTNVRDHRRQPPKGNNYIDPMAQADWESFQKGWNQSREALVIELPEAYATDSDGFWMLYRKDVRAAIEAAGLKVTP
;
A
#
# COMPACT_ATOMS: atom_id res chain seq x y z
N MET A 1 24.50 -11.98 -2.68
CA MET A 1 23.64 -11.89 -1.50
C MET A 1 22.24 -11.60 -2.00
N PRO A 2 21.33 -12.59 -2.03
CA PRO A 2 20.03 -12.39 -2.66
C PRO A 2 19.09 -11.70 -1.66
N GLU A 3 18.52 -10.58 -2.13
CA GLU A 3 17.26 -9.96 -1.70
C GLU A 3 16.63 -10.56 -0.44
N GLU A 4 16.96 -10.05 0.75
CA GLU A 4 15.92 -9.93 1.77
C GLU A 4 14.80 -9.13 1.10
N THR A 5 13.69 -9.80 0.77
CA THR A 5 12.62 -9.15 0.04
C THR A 5 12.18 -7.94 0.88
N MET A 6 11.98 -6.77 0.26
CA MET A 6 11.53 -5.57 0.98
C MET A 6 10.30 -5.85 1.87
N ARG A 7 9.51 -6.86 1.49
CA ARG A 7 8.42 -7.42 2.28
C ARG A 7 8.89 -8.12 3.56
N GLU A 8 9.83 -9.06 3.51
CA GLU A 8 10.38 -9.70 4.72
C GLU A 8 11.10 -8.70 5.62
N ALA A 9 11.81 -7.72 5.05
CA ALA A 9 12.42 -6.65 5.82
C ALA A 9 11.35 -5.78 6.52
N PHE A 10 10.29 -5.39 5.80
CA PHE A 10 9.16 -4.63 6.32
C PHE A 10 8.40 -5.43 7.39
N GLU A 11 8.07 -6.69 7.14
CA GLU A 11 7.39 -7.57 8.09
C GLU A 11 8.25 -7.83 9.33
N ARG A 12 9.57 -8.07 9.19
CA ARG A 12 10.48 -8.21 10.34
C ARG A 12 10.52 -6.96 11.22
N THR A 13 10.52 -5.76 10.62
CA THR A 13 10.47 -4.50 11.39
C THR A 13 9.10 -4.21 11.99
N ASN A 14 8.00 -4.64 11.35
CA ASN A 14 6.64 -4.27 11.75
C ASN A 14 5.93 -5.33 12.61
N VAL A 15 6.32 -6.61 12.56
CA VAL A 15 5.73 -7.69 13.37
C VAL A 15 6.02 -7.53 14.86
N ARG A 16 7.10 -6.83 15.22
CA ARG A 16 7.50 -6.56 16.62
C ARG A 16 7.17 -5.14 17.10
N ASP A 17 6.54 -4.31 16.28
CA ASP A 17 6.29 -2.92 16.65
C ASP A 17 5.07 -2.78 17.58
N HIS A 18 5.33 -2.84 18.88
CA HIS A 18 4.33 -2.62 19.93
C HIS A 18 3.70 -1.21 19.89
N ARG A 19 4.22 -0.27 19.08
CA ARG A 19 3.70 1.09 18.89
C ARG A 19 2.50 1.17 17.94
N ARG A 20 2.15 0.06 17.28
CA ARG A 20 1.02 -0.01 16.34
C ARG A 20 -0.25 -0.63 16.90
N GLN A 21 -0.24 -0.99 18.18
CA GLN A 21 -1.49 -1.30 18.89
C GLN A 21 -2.04 0.01 19.45
N PRO A 22 -3.36 0.26 19.36
CA PRO A 22 -3.95 1.35 20.13
C PRO A 22 -3.56 1.14 21.61
N PRO A 23 -3.20 2.23 22.34
CA PRO A 23 -2.78 2.11 23.73
C PRO A 23 -3.82 1.29 24.51
N LYS A 24 -3.43 0.10 24.99
CA LYS A 24 -4.34 -0.73 25.79
C LYS A 24 -4.56 -0.01 27.12
N GLY A 25 -5.79 0.44 27.34
CA GLY A 25 -6.14 1.26 28.48
C GLY A 25 -5.75 0.61 29.81
N ASN A 26 -4.81 1.24 30.52
CA ASN A 26 -5.10 2.06 31.69
C ASN A 26 -3.83 2.85 32.10
N ASN A 27 -3.93 4.18 32.12
CA ASN A 27 -3.10 5.13 32.89
C ASN A 27 -1.59 5.28 32.59
N TYR A 28 -1.21 5.57 31.35
CA TYR A 28 -0.26 6.64 30.95
C TYR A 28 -0.16 6.54 29.42
N ILE A 29 -0.76 7.45 28.68
CA ILE A 29 -0.53 7.52 27.24
C ILE A 29 0.81 8.24 27.09
N ASP A 30 1.86 7.50 26.75
CA ASP A 30 3.13 8.12 26.35
C ASP A 30 2.85 9.04 25.15
N PRO A 31 3.01 10.36 25.29
CA PRO A 31 2.70 11.32 24.22
C PRO A 31 3.49 11.03 22.94
N MET A 32 4.69 10.45 23.06
CA MET A 32 5.51 10.05 21.92
C MET A 32 4.88 8.87 21.18
N ALA A 33 4.34 7.89 21.91
CA ALA A 33 3.67 6.73 21.30
C ALA A 33 2.37 7.13 20.58
N GLN A 34 1.62 8.09 21.12
CA GLN A 34 0.44 8.62 20.45
C GLN A 34 0.81 9.43 19.19
N ALA A 35 1.82 10.29 19.27
CA ALA A 35 2.29 11.07 18.12
C ALA A 35 2.89 10.17 17.01
N ASP A 36 3.62 9.12 17.37
CA ASP A 36 4.13 8.11 16.44
C ASP A 36 2.97 7.38 15.73
N TRP A 37 1.90 7.04 16.46
CA TRP A 37 0.73 6.37 15.89
C TRP A 37 -0.07 7.27 14.94
N GLU A 38 -0.32 8.52 15.33
CA GLU A 38 -1.00 9.50 14.47
C GLU A 38 -0.17 9.80 13.20
N SER A 39 1.16 9.89 13.33
CA SER A 39 2.07 10.08 12.20
C SER A 39 2.06 8.87 11.26
N PHE A 40 2.03 7.66 11.80
CA PHE A 40 1.88 6.43 11.01
C PHE A 40 0.55 6.40 10.25
N GLN A 41 -0.58 6.68 10.92
CA GLN A 41 -1.90 6.71 10.28
C GLN A 41 -1.96 7.75 9.15
N LYS A 42 -1.39 8.94 9.38
CA LYS A 42 -1.30 9.99 8.37
C LYS A 42 -0.46 9.56 7.18
N GLY A 43 0.74 9.00 7.42
CA GLY A 43 1.60 8.49 6.36
C GLY A 43 0.97 7.35 5.57
N TRP A 44 0.24 6.46 6.26
CA TRP A 44 -0.51 5.38 5.62
C TRP A 44 -1.61 5.90 4.71
N ASN A 45 -2.45 6.83 5.18
CA ASN A 45 -3.50 7.42 4.35
C ASN A 45 -2.92 8.16 3.15
N GLN A 46 -1.85 8.92 3.34
CA GLN A 46 -1.14 9.60 2.24
C GLN A 46 -0.57 8.60 1.22
N SER A 47 -0.01 7.48 1.67
CA SER A 47 0.52 6.46 0.76
C SER A 47 -0.55 5.83 -0.15
N ARG A 48 -1.80 5.76 0.33
CA ARG A 48 -2.93 5.22 -0.44
C ARG A 48 -3.38 6.17 -1.56
N GLU A 49 -3.29 7.47 -1.33
CA GLU A 49 -3.63 8.48 -2.33
C GLU A 49 -2.47 8.75 -3.30
N ALA A 50 -1.23 8.52 -2.86
CA ALA A 50 -0.04 8.77 -3.67
C ALA A 50 0.15 7.75 -4.81
N LEU A 51 -0.37 6.52 -4.68
CA LEU A 51 -0.21 5.51 -5.72
C LEU A 51 -1.30 5.65 -6.78
N VAL A 52 -0.97 6.38 -7.85
CA VAL A 52 -1.81 6.52 -9.04
C VAL A 52 -1.15 5.81 -10.21
N ILE A 53 -1.88 4.91 -10.86
CA ILE A 53 -1.44 4.22 -12.07
C ILE A 53 -2.33 4.68 -13.21
N GLU A 54 -1.72 5.32 -14.20
CA GLU A 54 -2.42 5.67 -15.44
C GLU A 54 -2.64 4.40 -16.26
N LEU A 55 -3.91 4.02 -16.41
CA LEU A 55 -4.30 2.89 -17.23
C LEU A 55 -4.44 3.32 -18.69
N PRO A 56 -4.25 2.39 -19.65
CA PRO A 56 -4.47 2.67 -21.06
C PRO A 56 -5.94 3.01 -21.34
N GLU A 57 -6.20 3.58 -22.51
CA GLU A 57 -7.58 3.87 -22.95
C GLU A 57 -8.39 2.57 -23.11
N ALA A 58 -9.64 2.61 -22.68
CA ALA A 58 -10.55 1.48 -22.81
C ALA A 58 -10.89 1.23 -24.28
N TYR A 59 -10.79 -0.02 -24.73
CA TYR A 59 -11.14 -0.37 -26.11
C TYR A 59 -12.64 -0.65 -26.29
N ALA A 60 -13.35 -0.90 -25.18
CA ALA A 60 -14.78 -1.10 -25.15
C ALA A 60 -15.32 -0.79 -23.75
N THR A 61 -16.64 -0.66 -23.66
CA THR A 61 -17.39 -0.70 -22.41
C THR A 61 -18.36 -1.87 -22.53
N ASP A 62 -18.48 -2.69 -21.48
CA ASP A 62 -19.43 -3.80 -21.47
C ASP A 62 -20.88 -3.32 -21.27
N SER A 63 -21.83 -4.26 -21.27
CA SER A 63 -23.26 -3.94 -21.07
C SER A 63 -23.58 -3.37 -19.70
N ASP A 64 -22.72 -3.59 -18.72
CA ASP A 64 -22.89 -3.15 -17.33
C ASP A 64 -22.14 -1.83 -17.06
N GLY A 65 -21.47 -1.27 -18.06
CA GLY A 65 -20.76 0.01 -17.98
C GLY A 65 -19.30 -0.11 -17.53
N PHE A 66 -18.74 -1.31 -17.43
CA PHE A 66 -17.33 -1.49 -17.07
C PHE A 66 -16.41 -1.30 -18.27
N TRP A 67 -15.29 -0.63 -18.04
CA TRP A 67 -14.26 -0.43 -19.04
C TRP A 67 -13.49 -1.73 -19.28
N MET A 68 -13.41 -2.10 -20.56
CA MET A 68 -12.65 -3.24 -21.03
C MET A 68 -11.26 -2.77 -21.45
N LEU A 69 -10.23 -3.33 -20.81
CA LEU A 69 -8.82 -3.03 -21.06
C LEU A 69 -8.07 -4.31 -21.39
N TYR A 70 -7.10 -4.25 -22.30
CA TYR A 70 -6.30 -5.42 -22.61
C TYR A 70 -5.40 -5.75 -21.43
N ARG A 71 -5.49 -6.98 -20.94
CA ARG A 71 -4.69 -7.47 -19.80
C ARG A 71 -3.20 -7.19 -19.96
N LYS A 72 -2.66 -7.32 -21.19
CA LYS A 72 -1.25 -7.06 -21.50
C LYS A 72 -0.89 -5.59 -21.23
N ASP A 73 -1.74 -4.67 -21.63
CA ASP A 73 -1.47 -3.23 -21.56
C ASP A 73 -1.64 -2.72 -20.12
N VAL A 74 -2.64 -3.24 -19.39
CA VAL A 74 -2.78 -3.00 -17.95
C VAL A 74 -1.56 -3.49 -17.17
N ARG A 75 -1.09 -4.72 -17.45
CA ARG A 75 0.13 -5.25 -16.82
C ARG A 75 1.33 -4.35 -17.11
N ALA A 76 1.51 -3.93 -18.36
CA ALA A 76 2.62 -3.07 -18.75
C ALA A 76 2.57 -1.70 -18.03
N ALA A 77 1.39 -1.10 -17.89
CA ALA A 77 1.23 0.16 -17.16
C ALA A 77 1.59 0.01 -15.67
N ILE A 78 1.15 -1.07 -15.02
CA ILE A 78 1.48 -1.35 -13.61
C ILE A 78 2.98 -1.62 -13.44
N GLU A 79 3.59 -2.39 -14.35
CA GLU A 79 5.03 -2.68 -14.33
C GLU A 79 5.87 -1.42 -14.62
N ALA A 80 5.41 -0.51 -15.48
CA ALA A 80 6.05 0.78 -15.75
C ALA A 80 6.05 1.71 -14.54
N ALA A 81 5.04 1.58 -13.65
CA ALA A 81 5.02 2.23 -12.35
C ALA A 81 5.97 1.58 -11.31
N GLY A 82 6.73 0.55 -11.70
CA GLY A 82 7.70 -0.15 -10.85
C GLY A 82 7.10 -1.24 -9.96
N LEU A 83 5.82 -1.59 -10.15
CA LEU A 83 5.14 -2.60 -9.36
C LEU A 83 5.24 -3.99 -10.00
N LYS A 84 5.34 -5.03 -9.17
CA LYS A 84 5.31 -6.42 -9.66
C LYS A 84 3.87 -6.88 -9.85
N VAL A 85 3.59 -7.51 -10.99
CA VAL A 85 2.26 -8.06 -11.34
C VAL A 85 2.31 -9.59 -11.42
N THR A 86 1.46 -10.27 -10.66
CA THR A 86 1.27 -11.72 -10.75
C THR A 86 0.03 -12.08 -11.58
N PRO A 87 -0.03 -13.28 -12.20
CA PRO A 87 -1.17 -13.71 -12.98
C PRO A 87 -2.47 -13.87 -12.20
#